data_AF-A0A972JKM1-F1
#
_entry.id   AF-A0A972JKM1-F1
#
_cell.length_a   1.000
_cell.length_b   1.000
_cell.length_c   1.000
_cell.angle_alpha   90.00
_cell.angle_beta   90.00
_cell.angle_gamma   90.00
#
_symmetry.space_group_name_H-M   'P 1'
#
loop_
_entity.id
_entity.type
_entity.pdbx_description
1 polymer ?
#
loop_
_entity_poly.entity_id
_entity_poly.type
_entity_poly.pdbx_seq_one_letter_code
_entity_poly.pdbx_strand_id
1 'polypeptide(L)' 'MSWLEKWTKRMMLSVGILGVVIIYSGFIYLLLSGRSVAVLPWYLLLSPWICIFFGLDHARQFRVITWFVRRFKH' A
#
# COMPACT_ATOMS: atom_id res chain seq x y z
N MET A 1 -14.30 -20.67 6.05
CA MET A 1 -14.04 -19.22 6.05
C MET A 1 -15.29 -18.48 5.60
N SER A 2 -15.82 -17.59 6.44
CA SER A 2 -17.04 -16.83 6.17
C SER A 2 -16.87 -15.96 4.91
N TRP A 3 -17.95 -15.84 4.13
CA TRP A 3 -17.98 -15.07 2.88
C TRP A 3 -17.64 -13.58 3.12
N LEU A 4 -18.03 -13.03 4.27
CA LEU A 4 -17.69 -11.68 4.72
C LEU A 4 -16.18 -11.43 4.78
N GLU A 5 -15.39 -12.36 5.31
CA GLU A 5 -13.93 -12.18 5.44
C GLU A 5 -13.25 -12.01 4.08
N LYS A 6 -13.72 -12.75 3.07
CA LYS A 6 -13.23 -12.62 1.68
C LYS A 6 -13.54 -11.24 1.10
N TRP A 7 -14.74 -10.73 1.33
CA TRP A 7 -15.15 -9.42 0.82
C TRP A 7 -14.42 -8.28 1.52
N THR A 8 -14.29 -8.32 2.86
CA THR A 8 -13.55 -7.32 3.62
C THR A 8 -12.08 -7.23 3.19
N LYS A 9 -11.41 -8.39 3.02
CA LYS A 9 -10.04 -8.45 2.48
C LYS A 9 -9.95 -7.83 1.08
N ARG A 10 -10.93 -8.12 0.21
CA ARG A 10 -10.99 -7.57 -1.15
C ARG A 10 -11.19 -6.05 -1.16
N MET A 11 -12.02 -5.53 -0.27
CA MET A 11 -12.25 -4.09 -0.13
C MET A 11 -11.01 -3.37 0.41
N MET A 12 -10.33 -3.92 1.42
CA MET A 12 -9.08 -3.36 1.93
C MET A 12 -8.00 -3.32 0.84
N LEU A 13 -7.90 -4.38 0.03
CA LEU A 13 -6.98 -4.44 -1.11
C LEU A 13 -7.30 -3.36 -2.15
N SER A 14 -8.57 -3.21 -2.54
CA SER A 14 -8.96 -2.21 -3.54
C SER A 14 -8.73 -0.79 -3.03
N VAL A 15 -9.08 -0.49 -1.77
CA VAL A 15 -8.87 0.83 -1.16
C VAL A 15 -7.38 1.14 -1.04
N GLY A 16 -6.56 0.17 -0.66
CA GLY A 16 -5.12 0.32 -0.61
C GLY A 16 -4.50 0.61 -1.97
N ILE A 17 -4.89 -0.13 -3.02
CA ILE A 17 -4.41 0.11 -4.40
C ILE A 17 -4.86 1.49 -4.89
N LEU A 18 -6.13 1.86 -4.66
CA LEU A 18 -6.65 3.17 -5.05
C LEU A 18 -5.90 4.30 -4.33
N GLY A 19 -5.60 4.12 -3.04
CA GLY A 19 -4.81 5.05 -2.24
C GLY A 19 -3.38 5.23 -2.77
N VAL A 20 -2.70 4.15 -3.17
CA VAL A 20 -1.39 4.23 -3.84
C VAL A 20 -1.52 5.01 -5.15
N VAL A 21 -2.49 4.66 -6.00
CA VAL A 21 -2.67 5.33 -7.29
C VAL A 21 -2.91 6.83 -7.10
N ILE A 22 -3.81 7.23 -6.18
CA ILE A 22 -4.14 8.63 -5.92
C ILE A 22 -2.93 9.40 -5.36
N ILE A 23 -2.21 8.84 -4.37
CA ILE A 23 -1.11 9.54 -3.74
C ILE A 23 0.09 9.69 -4.68
N TYR A 24 0.44 8.63 -5.41
CA TYR A 24 1.55 8.70 -6.37
C TYR A 24 1.22 9.57 -7.59
N SER A 25 -0.01 9.50 -8.12
CA SER A 25 -0.43 10.38 -9.21
C SER A 25 -0.47 11.85 -8.77
N GLY A 26 -0.94 12.13 -7.55
CA GLY A 26 -0.87 13.46 -6.95
C GLY A 26 0.57 13.95 -6.81
N PHE A 27 1.49 13.08 -6.37
CA PHE A 27 2.91 13.43 -6.24
C PHE A 27 3.55 13.76 -7.60
N ILE A 28 3.27 12.95 -8.62
CA ILE A 28 3.72 13.19 -10.00
C ILE A 28 3.16 14.52 -10.52
N TYR A 29 1.89 14.80 -10.26
CA TYR A 29 1.26 16.06 -10.65
C TYR A 29 1.92 17.28 -9.98
N LEU A 30 2.21 17.20 -8.68
CA LEU A 30 2.93 18.26 -7.96
C LEU A 30 4.36 18.45 -8.48
N LEU A 31 5.05 17.35 -8.78
CA LEU A 31 6.40 17.36 -9.34
C LEU A 31 6.44 18.06 -10.70
N LEU A 32 5.48 17.74 -11.58
CA LEU A 32 5.33 18.39 -12.89
C LEU A 32 4.90 19.86 -12.79
N SER A 33 4.14 20.21 -11.75
CA SER A 33 3.68 21.59 -11.49
C SER A 33 4.74 22.48 -10.81
N GLY A 34 5.94 21.95 -10.50
CA GLY A 34 7.02 22.70 -9.85
C GLY A 34 6.70 23.16 -8.42
N ARG A 35 5.66 22.61 -7.79
CA ARG A 35 5.31 22.95 -6.40
C ARG A 35 6.18 22.15 -5.43
N SER A 36 6.56 22.81 -4.33
CA SER A 36 7.32 22.17 -3.25
C SER A 36 6.57 20.96 -2.70
N VAL A 37 7.15 19.77 -2.90
CA VAL A 37 6.71 18.49 -2.32
C VAL A 37 7.27 18.26 -0.90
N ALA A 38 8.09 19.19 -0.38
CA ALA A 38 8.76 19.06 0.91
C ALA A 38 7.79 19.02 2.11
N VAL A 39 6.54 19.45 1.92
CA VAL A 39 5.50 19.47 2.96
C VAL A 39 4.71 18.16 3.03
N LEU A 40 4.79 17.26 2.03
CA LEU A 40 4.01 16.03 2.10
C LEU A 40 4.58 15.07 3.17
N PRO A 41 3.81 14.74 4.22
CA PRO A 41 4.24 13.81 5.24
C PRO A 41 4.48 12.43 4.62
N TRP A 42 5.68 11.88 4.81
CA TRP A 42 6.05 10.55 4.34
C TRP A 42 5.12 9.43 4.84
N TYR A 43 4.42 9.66 5.96
CA TYR A 43 3.41 8.75 6.50
C TYR A 43 2.22 8.55 5.54
N LEU A 44 1.88 9.55 4.73
CA LEU A 44 0.85 9.41 3.69
C LEU A 44 1.27 8.44 2.60
N LEU A 45 2.57 8.32 2.30
CA LEU A 45 3.05 7.34 1.33
C LEU A 45 3.01 5.92 1.89
N LEU A 46 3.25 5.73 3.20
CA LEU A 46 3.26 4.41 3.84
C LEU A 46 1.86 3.87 4.20
N SER A 47 0.91 4.76 4.51
CA SER A 47 -0.44 4.38 4.94
C SER A 47 -1.20 3.46 3.94
N PRO A 48 -1.23 3.74 2.62
CA PRO A 48 -1.89 2.86 1.66
C PRO A 48 -1.22 1.48 1.56
N TRP A 49 0.10 1.41 1.71
CA TRP A 49 0.85 0.16 1.68
C TRP A 49 0.51 -0.72 2.88
N ILE A 50 0.33 -0.13 4.06
CA ILE A 50 -0.15 -0.84 5.25
C ILE A 50 -1.57 -1.36 5.01
N CYS A 51 -2.47 -0.55 4.42
CA CYS A 51 -3.81 -0.99 4.05
C CYS A 51 -3.82 -2.16 3.04
N ILE A 52 -2.95 -2.12 2.02
CA ILE A 52 -2.77 -3.23 1.09
C ILE A 52 -2.31 -4.48 1.86
N PHE A 53 -1.28 -4.34 2.69
CA PHE A 53 -0.71 -5.47 3.43
C PHE A 53 -1.74 -6.14 4.35
N PHE A 54 -2.53 -5.38 5.10
CA PHE A 54 -3.61 -5.92 5.95
C PHE A 54 -4.80 -6.47 5.15
N GLY A 55 -5.05 -5.97 3.94
CA GLY A 55 -6.05 -6.53 3.03
C GLY A 55 -5.64 -7.86 2.39
N LEU A 56 -4.35 -8.22 2.40
CA LEU A 56 -3.89 -9.52 1.89
C LEU A 56 -4.27 -10.66 2.83
N ASP A 57 -4.54 -11.82 2.24
CA ASP A 57 -4.70 -13.06 2.99
C ASP A 57 -3.41 -13.43 3.75
N HIS A 58 -3.53 -14.06 4.93
CA HIS A 58 -2.40 -14.42 5.79
C HIS A 58 -1.33 -15.26 5.08
N ALA A 59 -1.75 -16.20 4.22
CA ALA A 59 -0.79 -17.00 3.45
C ALA A 59 0.03 -16.13 2.47
N ARG A 60 -0.55 -15.03 2.00
CA ARG A 60 0.04 -14.09 1.05
C ARG A 60 0.91 -13.06 1.78
N GLN A 61 0.48 -12.57 2.96
CA GLN A 61 1.32 -11.78 3.88
C GLN A 61 2.60 -12.53 4.27
N PHE A 62 2.47 -13.80 4.66
CA PHE A 62 3.61 -14.64 5.06
C PHE A 62 4.64 -14.80 3.94
N ARG A 63 4.18 -15.00 2.69
CA ARG A 63 5.06 -15.03 1.51
C ARG A 63 5.78 -13.71 1.29
N VAL A 64 5.10 -12.56 1.46
CA VAL A 64 5.72 -11.24 1.31
C VAL A 64 6.78 -11.00 2.38
N ILE A 65 6.50 -11.32 3.64
CA ILE A 65 7.49 -11.23 4.73
C ILE A 65 8.67 -12.17 4.44
N THR A 66 8.41 -13.41 4.03
CA THR A 66 9.47 -14.39 3.73
C THR A 66 10.35 -13.92 2.57
N TRP A 67 9.75 -13.34 1.52
CA TRP A 67 10.47 -12.74 0.41
C TRP A 67 11.31 -11.54 0.87
N PHE A 68 10.73 -10.64 1.68
CA PHE A 68 11.40 -9.46 2.21
C PHE A 68 12.59 -9.83 3.09
N VAL A 69 12.41 -10.75 4.04
CA VAL A 69 13.48 -11.25 4.90
C VAL A 69 14.59 -11.89 4.06
N ARG A 70 14.26 -12.73 3.07
CA ARG A 70 15.27 -13.32 2.16
C ARG A 70 16.03 -12.25 1.37
N ARG A 71 15.37 -11.17 0.97
CA ARG A 71 15.98 -10.09 0.19
C ARG A 71 16.93 -9.22 1.02
N PHE A 72 16.66 -9.04 2.31
CA PHE A 72 17.45 -8.21 3.24
C PHE A 72 18.47 -9.00 4.09
N LYS A 73 18.48 -10.33 4.02
CA LYS A 73 19.47 -11.18 4.71
C LYS A 73 20.77 -11.37 3.91
N HIS A 74 21.05 -10.48 2.96
CA HIS A 74 22.22 -10.52 2.08
C HIS A 74 23.12 -9.31 2.33
#